data_AF-A0AAD6W391-F1
#
_entry.id   AF-A0AAD6W391-F1
#
_cell.length_a   1.000
_cell.length_b   1.000
_cell.length_c   1.000
_cell.angle_alpha   90.00
_cell.angle_beta   90.00
_cell.angle_gamma   90.00
#
_symmetry.space_group_name_H-M   'P 1'
#
loop_
_entity.id
_entity.type
_entity.pdbx_description
1 polymer ?
#
loop_
_entity_poly.entity_id
_entity_poly.type
_entity_poly.pdbx_seq_one_letter_code
_entity_poly.pdbx_strand_id
1 'polypeptide(L)'
;MDPCPFVRLTVGNLALRIPVASKPARSVVHPSSSPCFCKIKLKNFPLQTAFIPSQFPEGQLQTVAATFHLSKSDLDRLVAKSIFTNKLQLKISLYTGRLGTTCGVNSGRLLGKVSVPLDLAGTESRGVTFHNGWISIGKERVKSSSAVFHLNVKAEPDPRFVFQFDGEPECSPQVFQIRGNIRQPVFTCKFSLRTTGGGDRNRRSISLQEEPSSSRSWLSSFGSERDRP
;
A
#
# COMPACT_ATOMS: atom_id res chain seq x y z
N MET A 1 0.82 24.86 -11.65
CA MET A 1 0.25 23.51 -11.43
C MET A 1 0.73 22.67 -12.58
N ASP A 2 1.78 21.91 -12.35
CA ASP A 2 2.38 21.17 -13.44
C ASP A 2 1.93 19.71 -13.33
N PRO A 3 1.50 19.09 -14.44
CA PRO A 3 1.30 17.65 -14.45
C PRO A 3 2.66 17.01 -14.18
N CYS A 4 2.77 16.35 -13.03
CA CYS A 4 3.97 15.63 -12.67
C CYS A 4 3.81 14.17 -13.09
N PRO A 5 4.76 13.61 -13.85
CA PRO A 5 4.74 12.19 -14.14
C PRO A 5 5.03 11.42 -12.85
N PHE A 6 4.10 10.55 -12.48
CA PHE A 6 4.36 9.50 -11.49
C PHE A 6 4.11 8.15 -12.14
N VAL A 7 4.76 7.14 -11.57
CA VAL A 7 4.54 5.74 -11.93
C VAL A 7 4.07 5.01 -10.69
N ARG A 8 2.99 4.24 -10.84
CA ARG A 8 2.48 3.36 -9.81
C ARG A 8 2.94 1.94 -10.09
N LEU A 9 3.87 1.43 -9.27
CA LEU A 9 4.27 0.03 -9.27
C LEU A 9 3.36 -0.75 -8.30
N THR A 10 2.59 -1.68 -8.83
CA THR A 10 1.65 -2.50 -8.07
C THR A 10 2.06 -3.97 -8.06
N VAL A 11 1.94 -4.58 -6.89
CA VAL A 11 2.07 -6.03 -6.68
C VAL A 11 0.71 -6.55 -6.25
N GLY A 12 0.19 -7.56 -6.93
CA GLY A 12 -1.13 -8.10 -6.64
C GLY A 12 -1.31 -9.55 -7.06
N ASN A 13 -2.53 -10.05 -6.89
CA ASN A 13 -2.94 -11.42 -7.24
C ASN A 13 -2.01 -12.47 -6.61
N LEU A 14 -1.72 -12.31 -5.33
CA LEU A 14 -0.85 -13.23 -4.62
C LEU A 14 -1.58 -14.55 -4.36
N ALA A 15 -0.92 -15.68 -4.60
CA ALA A 15 -1.38 -16.98 -4.14
C ALA A 15 -0.21 -17.92 -3.92
N LEU A 16 -0.35 -18.87 -3.00
CA LEU A 16 0.71 -19.82 -2.66
C LEU A 16 0.15 -21.24 -2.61
N ARG A 17 0.78 -22.17 -3.32
CA ARG A 17 0.52 -23.60 -3.23
C ARG A 17 1.76 -24.28 -2.68
N ILE A 18 1.62 -24.91 -1.52
CA ILE A 18 2.69 -25.67 -0.89
C ILE A 18 2.37 -27.16 -1.10
N PRO A 19 3.28 -27.97 -1.68
CA PRO A 19 3.04 -29.40 -1.80
C PRO A 19 2.89 -30.02 -0.41
N VAL A 20 1.78 -30.73 -0.19
CA VAL A 20 1.48 -31.41 1.07
C VAL A 20 2.29 -32.71 1.11
N ALA A 21 3.07 -32.93 2.16
CA ALA A 21 3.78 -34.19 2.35
C ALA A 21 2.78 -35.33 2.59
N SER A 22 3.02 -36.50 1.99
CA SER A 22 2.15 -37.69 2.04
C SER A 22 2.06 -38.39 3.41
N LYS A 23 2.64 -37.82 4.47
CA LYS A 23 2.57 -38.38 5.83
C LYS A 23 1.73 -37.46 6.71
N PRO A 24 0.63 -37.96 7.31
CA PRO A 24 -0.18 -37.16 8.22
C PRO A 24 0.69 -36.78 9.41
N ALA A 25 0.97 -35.49 9.57
CA ALA A 25 1.44 -34.97 10.83
C ALA A 25 0.34 -35.25 11.87
N ARG A 26 0.71 -35.71 13.07
CA ARG A 26 -0.22 -35.93 14.21
C ARG A 26 -0.80 -34.62 14.77
N SER A 27 -0.96 -33.61 13.93
CA SER A 27 -1.50 -32.29 14.20
C SER A 27 -2.95 -32.26 13.74
N VAL A 28 -3.86 -31.87 14.63
CA VAL A 28 -5.30 -31.68 14.38
C VAL A 28 -5.57 -30.61 13.30
N VAL A 29 -4.57 -29.81 12.96
CA VAL A 29 -4.66 -28.71 12.00
C VAL A 29 -4.00 -29.10 10.67
N HIS A 30 -4.78 -29.08 9.58
CA HIS A 30 -4.30 -29.41 8.23
C HIS A 30 -3.19 -28.42 7.81
N PRO A 31 -2.05 -28.88 7.26
CA PRO A 31 -0.91 -28.01 6.94
C PRO A 31 -1.22 -26.87 5.95
N SER A 32 -2.31 -26.97 5.17
CA SER A 32 -2.78 -25.90 4.28
C SER A 32 -3.50 -24.73 4.98
N SER A 33 -3.75 -24.82 6.28
CA SER A 33 -4.49 -23.80 7.06
C SER A 33 -3.58 -22.84 7.83
N SER A 34 -2.25 -23.01 7.73
CA SER A 34 -1.33 -22.07 8.37
C SER A 34 -1.32 -20.73 7.62
N PRO A 35 -1.48 -19.58 8.33
CA PRO A 35 -1.44 -18.28 7.69
C PRO A 35 -0.10 -18.09 6.97
N CYS A 36 -0.15 -17.48 5.79
CA CYS A 36 1.04 -17.14 5.01
C CYS A 36 1.04 -15.63 4.76
N PHE A 37 2.23 -15.03 4.78
CA PHE A 37 2.40 -13.61 4.49
C PHE A 37 3.68 -13.36 3.71
N CYS A 38 3.73 -12.26 2.99
CA CYS A 38 4.90 -11.81 2.27
C CYS A 38 5.36 -10.43 2.73
N LYS A 39 6.66 -10.21 2.65
CA LYS A 39 7.31 -8.90 2.82
C LYS A 39 7.85 -8.45 1.46
N ILE A 40 7.38 -7.31 0.97
CA ILE A 40 7.63 -6.76 -0.37
C ILE A 40 8.49 -5.51 -0.23
N LYS A 41 9.69 -5.53 -0.83
CA LYS A 41 10.71 -4.49 -0.68
C LYS A 41 11.21 -4.00 -2.05
N LEU A 42 11.11 -2.70 -2.26
CA LEU A 42 11.73 -1.99 -3.38
C LEU A 42 12.82 -1.06 -2.84
N LYS A 43 14.10 -1.38 -3.04
CA LYS A 43 15.28 -0.56 -2.65
C LYS A 43 15.04 0.25 -1.34
N ASN A 44 15.01 1.59 -1.44
CA ASN A 44 14.91 2.51 -0.31
C ASN A 44 13.46 2.83 0.11
N PHE A 45 12.46 2.28 -0.58
CA PHE A 45 11.05 2.50 -0.23
C PHE A 45 10.64 1.75 1.03
N PRO A 46 9.58 2.19 1.73
CA PRO A 46 9.03 1.47 2.87
C PRO A 46 8.74 0.01 2.55
N LEU A 47 9.02 -0.87 3.51
CA LEU A 47 8.68 -2.28 3.42
C LEU A 47 7.16 -2.45 3.52
N GLN A 48 6.55 -3.15 2.58
CA GLN A 48 5.12 -3.46 2.64
C GLN A 48 4.92 -4.93 2.99
N THR A 49 3.92 -5.23 3.82
CA THR A 49 3.62 -6.60 4.25
C THR A 49 2.18 -6.90 3.87
N ALA A 50 1.95 -8.07 3.29
CA ALA A 50 0.63 -8.52 2.87
C ALA A 50 0.40 -9.98 3.22
N PHE A 51 -0.85 -10.33 3.53
CA PHE A 51 -1.26 -11.72 3.69
C PHE A 51 -1.42 -12.38 2.33
N ILE A 52 -1.10 -13.68 2.26
CA ILE A 52 -1.26 -14.47 1.05
C ILE A 52 -2.49 -15.36 1.26
N PRO A 53 -3.52 -15.25 0.41
CA PRO A 53 -4.68 -16.12 0.51
C PRO A 53 -4.29 -17.57 0.19
N SER A 54 -4.87 -18.51 0.94
CA SER A 54 -4.66 -19.95 0.76
C SER A 54 -5.38 -20.52 -0.47
N GLN A 55 -6.36 -19.79 -1.00
CA GLN A 55 -7.13 -20.15 -2.18
C GLN A 55 -7.15 -18.97 -3.15
N PHE A 56 -7.10 -19.27 -4.45
CA PHE A 56 -7.28 -18.24 -5.48
C PHE A 56 -8.75 -17.85 -5.47
N PRO A 57 -9.12 -16.56 -5.33
CA PRO A 57 -10.50 -16.16 -5.55
C PRO A 57 -10.83 -16.38 -7.03
N GLU A 58 -11.60 -17.43 -7.32
CA GLU A 58 -12.23 -17.60 -8.63
C GLU A 58 -13.27 -16.48 -8.76
N GLY A 59 -13.04 -15.54 -9.69
CA GLY A 59 -13.87 -14.33 -9.82
C GLY A 59 -13.11 -13.02 -9.58
N GLN A 60 -12.00 -12.82 -10.30
CA GLN A 60 -11.56 -11.57 -10.94
C GLN A 60 -11.68 -10.21 -10.19
N LEU A 61 -11.38 -10.15 -8.89
CA LEU A 61 -10.93 -8.91 -8.26
C LEU A 61 -9.41 -8.93 -8.15
N GLN A 62 -8.75 -7.99 -8.83
CA GLN A 62 -7.30 -7.77 -8.75
C GLN A 62 -6.96 -7.31 -7.32
N THR A 63 -6.55 -8.24 -6.45
CA THR A 63 -6.22 -7.91 -5.06
C THR A 63 -4.84 -7.27 -5.01
N VAL A 64 -4.78 -6.03 -4.50
CA VAL A 64 -3.52 -5.28 -4.35
C VAL A 64 -2.87 -5.66 -3.03
N ALA A 65 -1.62 -6.13 -3.11
CA ALA A 65 -0.81 -6.49 -1.95
C ALA A 65 0.20 -5.41 -1.59
N ALA A 66 0.73 -4.68 -2.58
CA ALA A 66 1.59 -3.53 -2.35
C ALA A 66 1.52 -2.53 -3.49
N THR A 67 1.72 -1.27 -3.17
CA THR A 67 1.78 -0.17 -4.15
C THR A 67 2.91 0.78 -3.82
N PHE A 68 3.80 1.02 -4.77
CA PHE A 68 4.85 2.02 -4.68
C PHE A 68 4.54 3.15 -5.66
N HIS A 69 4.44 4.37 -5.14
CA HIS A 69 4.32 5.56 -5.97
C HIS A 69 5.71 6.12 -6.19
N LEU A 70 6.11 6.18 -7.44
CA LEU A 70 7.43 6.62 -7.85
C LEU A 70 7.27 7.99 -8.52
N SER A 71 7.83 9.02 -7.91
CA SER A 71 7.96 10.33 -8.54
C SER A 71 9.04 10.30 -9.63
N LYS A 72 9.09 11.34 -10.47
CA LYS A 72 10.17 11.52 -11.45
C LYS A 72 11.57 11.40 -10.81
N SER A 73 11.80 12.09 -9.70
CA SER A 73 13.09 12.05 -9.00
C SER A 73 13.41 10.67 -8.41
N ASP A 74 12.39 9.90 -8.04
CA ASP A 74 12.57 8.50 -7.64
C ASP A 74 13.01 7.63 -8.82
N LEU A 75 12.38 7.80 -9.99
CA LEU A 75 12.74 7.11 -11.23
C LEU A 75 14.18 7.41 -11.61
N ASP A 76 14.56 8.69 -11.68
CA ASP A 76 15.90 9.14 -12.01
C ASP A 76 16.95 8.52 -11.07
N ARG A 77 16.66 8.53 -9.76
CA ARG A 77 17.54 7.94 -8.74
C ARG A 77 17.63 6.41 -8.86
N LEU A 78 16.56 5.73 -9.24
CA LEU A 78 16.55 4.28 -9.44
C LEU A 78 17.34 3.88 -10.69
N VAL A 79 17.22 4.65 -11.78
CA VAL A 79 17.97 4.47 -13.03
C VAL A 79 19.46 4.72 -12.81
N ALA A 80 19.83 5.88 -12.25
CA ALA A 80 21.22 6.25 -12.01
C ALA A 80 21.98 5.23 -11.15
N LYS A 81 21.33 4.68 -10.12
CA LYS A 81 21.93 3.65 -9.26
C LYS A 81 22.02 2.28 -9.92
N SER A 82 21.23 2.01 -10.96
CA SER A 82 21.29 0.76 -11.72
C SER A 82 22.51 0.69 -12.66
N ILE A 83 23.16 1.83 -12.95
CA ILE A 83 24.37 1.87 -13.78
C ILE A 83 25.59 1.33 -13.02
N PHE A 84 25.63 1.52 -11.70
CA PHE A 84 26.76 1.13 -10.84
C PHE A 84 26.51 -0.14 -10.01
N THR A 85 25.27 -0.63 -9.93
CA THR A 85 24.90 -1.82 -9.13
C THR A 85 23.89 -2.68 -9.86
N ASN A 86 23.87 -3.99 -9.54
CA ASN A 86 22.91 -4.99 -10.03
C ASN A 86 21.53 -4.43 -10.41
N LYS A 87 21.00 -4.89 -11.55
CA LYS A 87 19.68 -4.59 -12.12
C LYS A 87 18.62 -4.36 -11.04
N LEU A 88 17.82 -3.30 -11.17
CA LEU A 88 16.73 -3.00 -10.23
C LEU A 88 15.82 -4.23 -10.05
N GLN A 89 15.55 -4.58 -8.81
CA GLN A 89 14.74 -5.74 -8.45
C GLN A 89 13.76 -5.40 -7.34
N LEU A 90 12.53 -5.88 -7.51
CA LEU A 90 11.56 -6.01 -6.44
C LEU A 90 11.83 -7.31 -5.68
N LYS A 91 12.07 -7.23 -4.37
CA LYS A 91 12.36 -8.40 -3.53
C LYS A 91 11.14 -8.76 -2.70
N ILE A 92 10.73 -10.03 -2.76
CA ILE A 92 9.59 -10.56 -2.03
C ILE A 92 10.08 -11.73 -1.19
N SER A 93 9.88 -11.66 0.12
CA SER A 93 10.19 -12.75 1.05
C SER A 93 8.90 -13.35 1.58
N LEU A 94 8.78 -14.67 1.50
CA LEU A 94 7.56 -15.43 1.79
C LEU A 94 7.71 -16.17 3.11
N TYR A 95 6.69 -16.09 3.95
CA TYR A 95 6.70 -16.66 5.29
C TYR A 95 5.44 -17.49 5.53
N THR A 96 5.61 -18.58 6.25
CA THR A 96 4.53 -19.39 6.84
C THR A 96 4.47 -19.12 8.34
N GLY A 97 3.28 -18.98 8.91
CA GLY A 97 3.06 -18.65 10.32
C GLY A 97 2.43 -17.27 10.51
N ARG A 98 2.23 -16.89 11.78
CA ARG A 98 1.55 -15.62 12.11
C ARG A 98 2.48 -14.43 11.87
N LEU A 99 1.88 -13.32 11.47
CA LEU A 99 2.58 -12.03 11.44
C LEU A 99 2.73 -11.52 12.88
N GLY A 100 3.96 -11.28 13.32
CA GLY A 100 4.24 -10.70 14.63
C GLY A 100 5.38 -11.40 15.36
N THR A 101 5.55 -11.04 16.63
CA THR A 101 6.53 -11.64 17.53
C THR A 101 5.83 -12.15 18.78
N THR A 102 6.21 -13.33 19.25
CA THR A 102 5.79 -13.85 20.56
C THR A 102 7.04 -13.94 21.43
N CYS A 103 7.03 -13.29 22.60
CA CYS A 103 8.17 -13.27 23.52
C CYS A 103 9.49 -12.83 22.85
N GLY A 104 9.44 -11.87 21.91
CA GLY A 104 10.61 -11.38 21.18
C GLY A 104 11.09 -12.26 20.02
N VAL A 105 10.48 -13.42 19.78
CA VAL A 105 10.80 -14.32 18.66
C VAL A 105 9.80 -14.11 17.53
N ASN A 106 10.30 -13.98 16.29
CA ASN A 106 9.45 -13.84 15.11
C ASN A 106 8.64 -15.12 14.87
N SER A 107 7.30 -14.99 14.81
CA SER A 107 6.38 -16.13 14.72
C SER A 107 6.29 -16.73 13.30
N GLY A 108 6.94 -16.12 12.30
CA GLY A 108 6.93 -16.57 10.91
C GLY A 108 8.24 -17.24 10.47
N ARG A 109 8.13 -18.42 9.84
CA ARG A 109 9.25 -19.15 9.21
C ARG A 109 9.39 -18.75 7.74
N LEU A 110 10.61 -18.42 7.30
CA LEU A 110 10.89 -18.10 5.90
C LEU A 110 10.72 -19.35 5.02
N LEU A 111 9.83 -19.26 4.03
CA LEU A 111 9.60 -20.28 3.01
C LEU A 111 10.54 -20.10 1.82
N GLY A 112 10.76 -18.86 1.40
CA GLY A 112 11.67 -18.54 0.30
C GLY A 112 11.63 -17.08 -0.12
N LYS A 113 12.41 -16.74 -1.16
CA LYS A 113 12.53 -15.40 -1.69
C LYS A 113 12.36 -15.41 -3.20
N VAL A 114 11.65 -14.40 -3.69
CA VAL A 114 11.45 -14.12 -5.12
C VAL A 114 12.04 -12.75 -5.41
N SER A 115 12.74 -12.63 -6.54
CA SER A 115 13.23 -11.34 -7.04
C SER A 115 12.70 -11.13 -8.45
N VAL A 116 11.94 -10.06 -8.66
CA VAL A 116 11.41 -9.69 -9.98
C VAL A 116 12.26 -8.55 -10.53
N PRO A 117 12.95 -8.74 -11.67
CA PRO A 117 13.69 -7.66 -12.31
C PRO A 117 12.72 -6.59 -12.80
N LEU A 118 13.08 -5.32 -12.61
CA LEU A 118 12.28 -4.18 -13.03
C LEU A 118 13.07 -3.35 -14.02
N ASP A 119 12.48 -3.12 -15.19
CA ASP A 119 12.93 -2.10 -16.14
C ASP A 119 11.89 -0.98 -16.18
N LEU A 120 12.20 0.13 -15.51
CA LEU A 120 11.25 1.24 -15.39
C LEU A 120 11.31 2.20 -16.59
N ALA A 121 12.16 1.94 -17.59
CA ALA A 121 12.27 2.76 -18.78
C ALA A 121 10.91 2.89 -19.51
N GLY A 122 10.47 4.12 -19.74
CA GLY A 122 9.24 4.43 -20.48
C GLY A 122 7.93 4.15 -19.74
N THR A 123 7.97 3.71 -18.48
CA THR A 123 6.76 3.43 -17.66
C THR A 123 5.93 4.68 -17.34
N GLU A 124 6.49 5.88 -17.53
CA GLU A 124 5.77 7.16 -17.42
C GLU A 124 4.76 7.36 -18.57
N SER A 125 4.95 6.69 -19.70
CA SER A 125 4.13 6.84 -20.92
C SER A 125 3.15 5.70 -21.15
N ARG A 126 3.44 4.49 -20.64
CA ARG A 126 2.60 3.30 -20.82
C ARG A 126 2.73 2.32 -19.66
N GLY A 127 1.69 1.53 -19.46
CA GLY A 127 1.72 0.41 -18.53
C GLY A 127 2.67 -0.70 -18.99
N VAL A 128 3.36 -1.31 -18.03
CA VAL A 128 4.27 -2.45 -18.25
C VAL A 128 3.99 -3.51 -17.19
N THR A 129 3.86 -4.77 -17.61
CA THR A 129 3.78 -5.91 -16.70
C THR A 129 5.14 -6.62 -16.67
N PHE A 130 5.76 -6.67 -15.50
CA PHE A 130 7.06 -7.31 -15.29
C PHE A 130 6.94 -8.81 -15.06
N HIS A 131 5.85 -9.23 -14.42
CA HIS A 131 5.57 -10.63 -14.15
C HIS A 131 4.08 -10.85 -13.97
N ASN A 132 3.56 -11.94 -14.53
CA ASN A 132 2.19 -12.39 -14.27
C ASN A 132 2.16 -13.92 -14.37
N GLY A 133 2.10 -14.60 -13.23
CA GLY A 133 2.05 -16.06 -13.22
C GLY A 133 2.73 -16.69 -12.01
N TRP A 134 2.89 -18.01 -12.11
CA TRP A 134 3.46 -18.85 -11.06
C TRP A 134 5.00 -18.87 -11.10
N ILE A 135 5.63 -18.85 -9.92
CA ILE A 135 7.07 -18.98 -9.71
C ILE A 135 7.32 -20.08 -8.68
N SER A 136 8.22 -21.00 -8.98
CA SER A 136 8.65 -22.05 -8.04
C SER A 136 9.57 -21.51 -6.95
N ILE A 137 9.36 -21.95 -5.71
CA ILE A 137 10.05 -21.53 -4.51
C ILE A 137 10.48 -22.76 -3.72
N GLY A 138 11.79 -22.90 -3.54
CA GLY A 138 12.37 -24.00 -2.77
C GLY A 138 13.87 -24.09 -3.01
N LYS A 139 14.59 -24.74 -2.09
CA LYS A 139 16.01 -25.06 -2.31
C LYS A 139 16.09 -26.20 -3.33
N GLU A 140 16.87 -26.00 -4.38
CA GLU A 140 17.16 -26.96 -5.48
C GLU A 140 17.56 -28.37 -5.02
N ARG A 141 17.98 -28.53 -3.77
CA ARG A 141 18.46 -29.80 -3.20
C ARG A 141 17.41 -30.92 -3.14
N VAL A 142 16.11 -30.63 -3.27
CA VAL A 142 15.05 -31.66 -3.27
C VAL A 142 13.99 -31.30 -4.33
N LYS A 143 14.04 -31.97 -5.49
CA LYS A 143 13.15 -31.75 -6.65
C LYS A 143 11.65 -32.00 -6.39
N SER A 144 11.27 -32.62 -5.27
CA SER A 144 9.91 -33.13 -5.02
C SER A 144 9.05 -32.29 -4.07
N SER A 145 9.52 -31.14 -3.56
CA SER A 145 8.77 -30.36 -2.54
C SER A 145 8.77 -28.84 -2.74
N SER A 146 8.96 -28.32 -3.96
CA SER A 146 8.95 -26.88 -4.20
C SER A 146 7.53 -26.30 -4.12
N ALA A 147 7.32 -25.30 -3.27
CA ALA A 147 6.10 -24.50 -3.29
C ALA A 147 6.04 -23.67 -4.57
N VAL A 148 4.85 -23.29 -5.04
CA VAL A 148 4.68 -22.38 -6.17
C VAL A 148 3.88 -21.16 -5.73
N PHE A 149 4.29 -19.98 -6.19
CA PHE A 149 3.72 -18.70 -5.82
C PHE A 149 3.31 -17.92 -7.05
N HIS A 150 2.04 -17.54 -7.08
CA HIS A 150 1.52 -16.65 -8.09
C HIS A 150 1.66 -15.20 -7.64
N LEU A 151 2.01 -14.32 -8.57
CA LEU A 151 1.93 -12.88 -8.39
C LEU A 151 1.75 -12.17 -9.73
N ASN A 152 1.23 -10.96 -9.66
CA ASN A 152 1.26 -9.97 -10.73
C ASN A 152 2.11 -8.77 -10.26
N VAL A 153 3.03 -8.32 -11.10
CA VAL A 153 3.84 -7.11 -10.87
C VAL A 153 3.75 -6.25 -12.11
N LYS A 154 3.21 -5.03 -11.96
CA LYS A 154 3.03 -4.09 -13.06
C LYS A 154 3.34 -2.66 -12.64
N ALA A 155 3.80 -1.84 -13.58
CA ALA A 155 3.92 -0.40 -13.45
C ALA A 155 2.94 0.28 -14.40
N GLU A 156 2.29 1.35 -13.97
CA GLU A 156 1.35 2.13 -14.78
C GLU A 156 1.62 3.64 -14.59
N PRO A 157 1.46 4.47 -15.64
CA PRO A 157 1.42 5.92 -15.47
C PRO A 157 0.34 6.32 -14.48
N ASP A 158 0.69 7.22 -13.56
CA ASP A 158 -0.18 7.73 -12.49
C ASP A 158 -0.07 9.26 -12.45
N PRO A 159 -0.45 9.98 -13.53
CA PRO A 159 -0.24 11.43 -13.61
C PRO A 159 -1.01 12.15 -12.48
N ARG A 160 -0.30 13.03 -11.77
CA ARG A 160 -0.86 13.78 -10.64
C ARG A 160 -0.59 15.27 -10.80
N PHE A 161 -1.55 16.07 -10.37
CA PHE A 161 -1.34 17.49 -10.15
C PHE A 161 -0.72 17.68 -8.77
N VAL A 162 0.46 18.29 -8.74
CA VAL A 162 1.14 18.65 -7.49
C VAL A 162 0.97 20.15 -7.27
N PHE A 163 0.48 20.50 -6.09
CA PHE A 163 0.37 21.87 -5.62
C PHE A 163 1.53 22.10 -4.67
N GLN A 164 2.57 22.75 -5.18
CA GLN A 164 3.72 23.14 -4.39
C GLN A 164 3.63 24.64 -4.11
N PHE A 165 3.85 25.01 -2.86
CA PHE A 165 3.92 26.39 -2.40
C PHE A 165 5.38 26.71 -2.05
N ASP A 166 5.85 27.89 -2.40
CA ASP A 166 7.24 28.33 -2.14
C ASP A 166 7.49 28.74 -0.68
N GLY A 167 6.43 28.75 0.14
CA GLY A 167 6.47 29.06 1.57
C GLY A 167 5.27 28.46 2.31
N GLU A 168 5.18 28.75 3.59
CA GLU A 168 4.04 28.33 4.40
C GLU A 168 2.76 29.02 3.90
N PRO A 169 1.72 28.25 3.55
CA PRO A 169 0.50 28.81 3.01
C PRO A 169 -0.24 29.63 4.08
N GLU A 170 -0.61 30.86 3.75
CA GLU A 170 -1.33 31.77 4.66
C GLU A 170 -2.77 31.30 4.93
N CYS A 171 -3.38 30.60 3.97
CA CYS A 171 -4.74 30.11 4.07
C CYS A 171 -4.92 28.71 3.47
N SER A 172 -5.99 28.05 3.89
CA SER A 172 -6.38 26.73 3.41
C SER A 172 -6.86 26.78 1.96
N PRO A 173 -6.23 26.07 1.01
CA PRO A 173 -6.57 26.17 -0.40
C PRO A 173 -7.92 25.50 -0.67
N GLN A 174 -8.70 26.15 -1.52
CA GLN A 174 -9.95 25.61 -2.06
C GLN A 174 -9.77 25.38 -3.55
N VAL A 175 -10.06 24.15 -3.98
CA VAL A 175 -10.04 23.77 -5.39
C VAL A 175 -11.46 23.87 -5.93
N PHE A 176 -11.62 24.65 -6.98
CA PHE A 176 -12.88 24.79 -7.72
C PHE A 176 -12.79 24.07 -9.05
N GLN A 177 -13.84 23.30 -9.37
CA GLN A 177 -14.09 22.83 -10.72
C GLN A 177 -14.82 23.94 -11.49
N ILE A 178 -14.22 24.39 -12.58
CA ILE A 178 -14.76 25.45 -13.45
C ILE A 178 -15.31 24.80 -14.72
N ARG A 179 -16.59 25.03 -15.03
CA ARG A 179 -17.22 24.63 -16.31
C ARG A 179 -18.03 25.81 -16.85
N GLY A 180 -17.43 26.55 -17.80
CA GLY A 180 -17.98 27.83 -18.23
C GLY A 180 -18.05 28.82 -17.07
N ASN A 181 -19.25 29.34 -16.78
CA ASN A 181 -19.49 30.27 -15.67
C ASN A 181 -19.75 29.58 -14.32
N ILE A 182 -19.84 28.25 -14.30
CA ILE A 182 -20.11 27.49 -13.07
C ILE A 182 -18.79 27.23 -12.33
N ARG A 183 -18.72 27.64 -11.06
CA ARG A 183 -17.60 27.38 -10.15
C ARG A 183 -18.09 26.52 -9.00
N GLN A 184 -17.76 25.23 -9.01
CA GLN A 184 -18.15 24.28 -7.96
C GLN A 184 -16.94 23.97 -7.06
N PRO A 185 -17.03 24.17 -5.74
CA PRO A 185 -15.97 23.73 -4.83
C PRO A 185 -15.93 22.20 -4.81
N VAL A 186 -14.76 21.62 -5.09
CA VAL A 186 -14.57 20.15 -5.16
C VAL A 186 -13.62 19.63 -4.09
N PHE A 187 -12.78 20.47 -3.51
CA PHE A 187 -11.87 20.08 -2.45
C PHE A 187 -11.43 21.28 -1.60
N THR A 188 -11.28 21.07 -0.30
CA THR A 188 -10.64 22.01 0.61
C THR A 188 -9.63 21.26 1.47
N CYS A 189 -8.43 21.81 1.62
CA CYS A 189 -7.41 21.28 2.54
C CYS A 189 -7.22 22.27 3.68
N LYS A 190 -7.52 21.85 4.92
CA LYS A 190 -7.31 22.70 6.09
C LYS A 190 -5.83 22.70 6.49
N PHE A 191 -5.11 23.76 6.17
CA PHE A 191 -3.78 24.00 6.72
C PHE A 191 -3.91 24.49 8.16
N SER A 192 -3.29 23.77 9.09
CA SER A 192 -3.24 24.16 10.50
C SER A 192 -1.83 24.63 10.81
N LEU A 193 -1.66 25.94 11.00
CA LEU A 193 -0.39 26.54 11.41
C LEU A 193 -0.05 26.03 12.82
N ARG A 194 0.98 25.19 12.95
CA ARG A 194 1.60 24.92 14.25
C ARG A 194 2.71 25.95 14.39
N THR A 195 2.44 27.04 15.11
CA THR A 195 3.45 28.05 15.42
C THR A 195 4.61 27.40 16.16
N THR A 196 5.72 27.12 15.47
CA THR A 196 7.00 26.76 16.09
C THR A 196 7.62 28.01 16.68
N GLY A 197 7.21 28.35 17.90
CA GLY A 197 7.76 29.45 18.66
C GLY A 197 7.09 29.53 20.03
N GLY A 198 7.79 29.04 21.06
CA GLY A 198 7.34 29.11 22.44
C GLY A 198 6.70 27.81 22.91
N GLY A 199 7.41 27.06 23.73
CA GLY A 199 6.82 25.96 24.47
C GLY A 199 5.70 26.50 25.35
N ASP A 200 4.48 26.02 25.12
CA ASP A 200 3.49 26.03 26.18
C ASP A 200 2.71 24.73 26.16
N ARG A 201 2.82 24.03 27.29
CA ARG A 201 2.07 22.83 27.60
C ARG A 201 0.61 23.23 27.74
N ASN A 202 -0.26 22.42 27.14
CA ASN A 202 -1.70 22.39 27.39
C ASN A 202 -2.50 23.59 26.88
N ARG A 203 -3.28 23.37 25.80
CA ARG A 203 -4.64 23.91 25.73
C ARG A 203 -5.48 23.21 24.66
N ARG A 204 -6.52 22.53 25.13
CA ARG A 204 -7.70 22.16 24.33
C ARG A 204 -8.21 23.42 23.62
N SER A 205 -8.22 23.42 22.29
CA SER A 205 -8.96 24.38 21.49
C SER A 205 -10.02 23.65 20.69
N ILE A 206 -11.13 23.32 21.37
CA ILE A 206 -12.45 23.37 20.75
C ILE A 206 -12.81 24.85 20.78
N SER A 207 -12.60 25.55 19.67
CA SER A 207 -13.25 26.84 19.42
C SER A 207 -14.18 26.63 18.24
N LEU A 208 -15.45 26.37 18.57
CA LEU A 208 -16.58 26.58 17.69
C LEU A 208 -16.52 28.06 17.27
N GLN A 209 -16.39 28.34 15.98
CA GLN A 209 -16.73 29.65 15.47
C GLN A 209 -18.25 29.69 15.30
N GLU A 210 -18.87 30.60 16.04
CA GLU A 210 -20.24 31.07 15.80
C GLU A 210 -20.27 31.73 14.42
N GLU A 211 -21.16 31.26 13.55
CA GLU A 211 -21.59 32.00 12.36
C GLU A 211 -23.04 32.46 12.59
N PRO A 212 -23.40 33.69 12.21
CA PRO A 212 -24.72 34.24 12.49
C PRO A 212 -25.79 33.64 11.57
N SER A 213 -26.79 33.02 12.20
CA SER A 213 -28.21 33.04 11.82
C SER A 213 -28.53 33.22 10.31
N SER A 214 -28.76 32.11 9.60
CA SER A 214 -29.90 32.03 8.68
C SER A 214 -30.48 30.59 8.60
N SER A 215 -31.70 30.52 9.14
CA SER A 215 -32.80 29.55 9.04
C SER A 215 -32.73 28.23 8.22
N ARG A 216 -33.38 27.21 8.82
CA ARG A 216 -33.99 25.96 8.27
C ARG A 216 -32.99 24.81 8.04
N SER A 217 -33.19 23.55 8.45
CA SER A 217 -34.15 22.79 9.26
C SER A 217 -33.68 21.32 9.24
N TRP A 218 -34.29 20.45 10.06
CA TRP A 218 -34.20 18.96 10.07
C TRP A 218 -33.00 18.34 10.79
N LEU A 219 -33.22 17.93 12.05
CA LEU A 219 -33.45 16.52 12.40
C LEU A 219 -33.68 16.42 13.91
N SER A 220 -34.93 16.19 14.29
CA SER A 220 -35.28 15.57 15.57
C SER A 220 -35.10 14.06 15.41
N SER A 221 -34.34 13.41 16.31
CA SER A 221 -34.85 12.21 16.97
C SER A 221 -34.02 11.70 18.15
N PHE A 222 -34.79 11.41 19.19
CA PHE A 222 -34.70 10.26 20.09
C PHE A 222 -33.47 10.14 20.99
N GLY A 223 -33.63 10.67 22.20
CA GLY A 223 -33.09 10.06 23.39
C GLY A 223 -33.71 8.68 23.63
N SER A 224 -32.89 7.74 24.09
CA SER A 224 -33.35 6.56 24.80
C SER A 224 -32.74 6.64 26.19
N GLU A 225 -33.61 6.93 27.14
CA GLU A 225 -33.33 6.79 28.56
C GLU A 225 -33.16 5.31 28.92
N ARG A 226 -32.39 5.10 29.97
CA ARG A 226 -31.92 3.82 30.48
C ARG A 226 -32.92 3.33 31.51
N ASP A 227 -33.39 2.09 31.41
CA ASP A 227 -33.89 1.39 32.58
C ASP A 227 -33.54 -0.11 32.55
N ARG A 228 -33.05 -0.58 33.69
CA ARG A 228 -32.76 -1.99 33.99
C ARG A 228 -33.85 -2.50 34.94
N PRO A 229 -34.19 -3.78 34.84
CA PRO A 229 -34.31 -4.66 35.98
C PRO A 229 -33.01 -5.46 36.19
#